data_AF-A0A536BJL9-F1
#
_entry.id   AF-A0A536BJL9-F1
#
_cell.length_a   1.000
_cell.length_b   1.000
_cell.length_c   1.000
_cell.angle_alpha   90.00
_cell.angle_beta   90.00
_cell.angle_gamma   90.00
#
_symmetry.space_group_name_H-M   'P 1'
#
loop_
_entity.id
_entity.type
_entity.pdbx_description
1 polymer ?
#
loop_
_entity_poly.entity_id
_entity_poly.type
_entity_poly.pdbx_seq_one_letter_code
_entity_poly.pdbx_strand_id
1 'polypeptide(L)'
;MAVGEALQLALDLSRFAYALAASQQPAQAAKLLGSSEALRASIGATFLPWAVRLIARTRAAIRDQLDEIVFEDAWQQGLKLTPSEAVALALGSAMS
;
A
#
# COMPACT_ATOMS: atom_id res chain seq x y z
N MET A 1 2.18 -12.47 -14.48
CA MET A 1 3.05 -12.40 -13.29
C MET A 1 2.84 -13.67 -12.49
N ALA A 2 3.90 -14.34 -12.07
CA ALA A 2 3.82 -15.55 -11.25
C ALA A 2 3.29 -15.21 -9.83
N VAL A 3 2.68 -16.18 -9.14
CA VAL A 3 2.10 -15.96 -7.79
C VAL A 3 3.15 -15.44 -6.80
N GLY A 4 4.37 -15.98 -6.84
CA GLY A 4 5.46 -15.53 -5.98
C GLY A 4 5.87 -14.07 -6.26
N GLU A 5 5.93 -13.68 -7.52
CA GLU A 5 6.24 -12.30 -7.94
C GLU A 5 5.13 -11.33 -7.49
N ALA A 6 3.86 -11.72 -7.65
CA ALA A 6 2.72 -10.90 -7.23
C ALA A 6 2.67 -10.73 -5.71
N LEU A 7 2.96 -11.78 -4.94
CA LEU A 7 3.05 -11.68 -3.48
C LEU A 7 4.21 -10.79 -3.06
N GLN A 8 5.37 -10.93 -3.70
CA GLN A 8 6.53 -10.10 -3.41
C GLN A 8 6.23 -8.62 -3.71
N LEU A 9 5.63 -8.32 -4.86
CA LEU A 9 5.21 -6.97 -5.21
C LEU A 9 4.20 -6.41 -4.19
N ALA A 10 3.20 -7.19 -3.77
CA ALA A 10 2.26 -6.75 -2.75
C ALA A 10 2.97 -6.39 -1.43
N LEU A 11 3.95 -7.19 -0.99
CA LEU A 11 4.76 -6.88 0.19
C LEU A 11 5.61 -5.63 0.02
N ASP A 12 6.19 -5.43 -1.16
CA ASP A 12 7.01 -4.26 -1.45
C ASP A 12 6.17 -2.98 -1.46
N LEU A 13 4.96 -3.01 -2.03
CA LEU A 13 3.99 -1.91 -1.94
C LEU A 13 3.64 -1.57 -0.46
N SER A 14 3.47 -2.59 0.39
CA SER A 14 3.26 -2.37 1.84
C SER A 14 4.45 -1.71 2.53
N ARG A 15 5.69 -2.04 2.13
CA ARG A 15 6.92 -1.42 2.65
C ARG A 15 7.07 0.02 2.19
N PHE A 16 6.81 0.31 0.92
CA PHE A 16 6.79 1.68 0.41
C PHE A 16 5.72 2.51 1.10
N ALA A 17 4.52 1.97 1.29
CA ALA A 17 3.48 2.65 2.04
C ALA A 17 3.92 3.01 3.46
N TYR A 18 4.61 2.10 4.16
CA TYR A 18 5.19 2.40 5.47
C TYR A 18 6.19 3.56 5.42
N ALA A 19 7.12 3.54 4.45
CA ALA A 19 8.09 4.61 4.27
C ALA A 19 7.43 5.96 3.96
N LEU A 20 6.44 5.99 3.06
CA LEU A 20 5.73 7.22 2.69
C LEU A 20 4.90 7.78 3.85
N ALA A 21 4.26 6.92 4.66
CA ALA A 21 3.54 7.36 5.86
C ALA A 21 4.51 8.01 6.87
N ALA A 22 5.72 7.46 7.04
CA ALA A 22 6.75 8.07 7.87
C ALA A 22 7.27 9.40 7.30
N SER A 23 7.32 9.53 5.97
CA SER A 23 7.75 10.74 5.25
C SER A 23 6.65 11.78 5.03
N GLN A 24 5.56 11.74 5.81
CA GLN A 24 4.45 12.71 5.72
C GLN A 24 3.76 12.74 4.34
N GLN A 25 3.72 11.60 3.65
CA GLN A 25 2.97 11.40 2.41
C GLN A 25 1.82 10.38 2.61
N PRO A 26 0.87 10.64 3.52
CA PRO A 26 -0.10 9.65 3.98
C PRO A 26 -1.12 9.25 2.90
N ALA A 27 -1.43 10.13 1.94
CA ALA A 27 -2.39 9.83 0.87
C ALA A 27 -1.81 8.84 -0.15
N GLN A 28 -0.56 9.02 -0.53
CA GLN A 28 0.19 8.10 -1.40
C GLN A 28 0.38 6.76 -0.68
N ALA A 29 0.70 6.80 0.61
CA ALA A 29 0.79 5.59 1.44
C ALA A 29 -0.53 4.81 1.48
N ALA A 30 -1.68 5.48 1.64
CA ALA A 30 -3.00 4.85 1.64
C ALA A 30 -3.31 4.17 0.29
N LYS A 31 -2.99 4.84 -0.83
CA LYS A 31 -3.13 4.26 -2.18
C LYS A 31 -2.30 2.98 -2.32
N LEU A 32 -1.03 3.01 -1.92
CA LEU A 32 -0.15 1.84 -2.02
C LEU A 32 -0.59 0.68 -1.12
N LEU A 33 -1.12 0.95 0.07
CA LEU A 33 -1.71 -0.14 0.88
C LEU A 33 -2.97 -0.73 0.23
N GLY A 34 -3.83 0.11 -0.37
CA GLY A 34 -4.98 -0.36 -1.14
C GLY A 34 -4.53 -1.27 -2.29
N SER A 35 -3.53 -0.87 -3.07
CA SER A 35 -2.99 -1.69 -4.16
C SER A 35 -2.35 -2.99 -3.65
N SER A 36 -1.63 -2.94 -2.52
CA SER A 36 -1.08 -4.12 -1.86
C SER A 36 -2.17 -5.14 -1.49
N GLU A 37 -3.29 -4.67 -0.92
CA GLU A 37 -4.42 -5.51 -0.56
C GLU A 37 -5.12 -6.09 -1.80
N ALA A 38 -5.38 -5.28 -2.83
CA ALA A 38 -6.01 -5.75 -4.07
C ALA A 38 -5.16 -6.82 -4.75
N LEU A 39 -3.84 -6.62 -4.86
CA LEU A 39 -2.93 -7.58 -5.45
C LEU A 39 -2.88 -8.88 -4.64
N ARG A 40 -2.72 -8.81 -3.31
CA ARG A 40 -2.77 -9.98 -2.42
C ARG A 40 -4.07 -10.75 -2.57
N ALA A 41 -5.21 -10.06 -2.56
CA ALA A 41 -6.53 -10.67 -2.67
C ALA A 41 -6.73 -11.37 -4.02
N SER A 42 -6.27 -10.75 -5.12
CA SER A 42 -6.37 -11.32 -6.47
C SER A 42 -5.67 -12.66 -6.65
N ILE A 43 -4.61 -12.92 -5.86
CA ILE A 43 -3.87 -14.19 -5.88
C ILE A 43 -4.29 -15.16 -4.77
N GLY A 44 -5.31 -14.81 -3.97
CA GLY A 44 -5.81 -15.65 -2.87
C GLY A 44 -4.79 -15.88 -1.74
N ALA A 45 -3.75 -15.05 -1.64
CA ALA A 45 -2.68 -15.23 -0.67
C ALA A 45 -3.04 -14.63 0.70
N THR A 46 -2.40 -15.10 1.76
CA THR A 46 -2.43 -14.45 3.07
C THR A 46 -1.06 -13.90 3.40
N PHE A 47 -1.00 -12.72 4.03
CA PHE A 47 0.26 -12.16 4.48
C PHE A 47 0.79 -12.87 5.73
N LEU A 48 2.11 -12.97 5.82
CA LEU A 48 2.78 -13.47 7.01
C LEU A 48 2.54 -12.52 8.21
N PRO A 49 2.61 -13.01 9.46
CA PRO A 49 2.28 -12.21 10.64
C PRO A 49 3.08 -10.91 10.79
N TRP A 50 4.34 -10.88 10.33
CA TRP A 50 5.15 -9.67 10.37
C TRP A 50 4.62 -8.59 9.42
N ALA A 51 4.12 -8.99 8.24
CA ALA A 51 3.56 -8.07 7.25
C ALA A 51 2.20 -7.52 7.71
N VAL A 52 1.37 -8.36 8.34
CA VAL A 52 0.13 -7.92 8.98
C VAL A 52 0.40 -6.82 10.01
N ARG A 53 1.43 -7.00 10.86
CA ARG A 53 1.85 -5.97 11.84
C ARG A 53 2.38 -4.71 11.18
N LEU A 54 3.13 -4.82 10.09
CA LEU A 54 3.60 -3.66 9.31
C LEU A 54 2.41 -2.86 8.79
N ILE A 55 1.48 -3.51 8.09
CA ILE A 55 0.29 -2.89 7.51
C ILE A 55 -0.57 -2.21 8.58
N ALA A 56 -0.77 -2.86 9.74
CA ALA A 56 -1.51 -2.27 10.84
C ALA A 56 -0.85 -0.98 11.37
N ARG A 57 0.47 -0.98 11.55
CA ARG A 57 1.22 0.22 11.96
C ARG A 57 1.16 1.31 10.90
N THR A 58 1.32 0.96 9.63
CA THR A 58 1.22 1.92 8.52
C THR A 58 -0.18 2.55 8.49
N ARG A 59 -1.25 1.76 8.63
CA ARG A 59 -2.63 2.27 8.65
C ARG A 59 -2.88 3.22 9.83
N ALA A 60 -2.36 2.90 11.01
CA ALA A 60 -2.44 3.80 12.16
C ALA A 60 -1.72 5.12 11.88
N ALA A 61 -0.47 5.08 11.40
CA ALA A 61 0.30 6.28 11.07
C ALA A 61 -0.36 7.15 9.99
N ILE A 62 -1.04 6.55 9.01
CA ILE A 62 -1.79 7.28 7.99
C ILE A 62 -3.00 7.97 8.61
N ARG A 63 -3.77 7.29 9.46
CA ARG A 63 -4.96 7.83 10.12
C ARG A 63 -4.66 8.92 11.14
N ASP A 64 -3.46 8.92 11.70
CA ASP A 64 -2.99 10.03 12.56
C ASP A 64 -2.72 11.31 11.74
N GLN A 65 -2.60 11.22 10.42
CA GLN A 65 -2.27 12.32 9.52
C GLN A 65 -3.38 12.71 8.54
N LEU A 66 -4.39 11.84 8.33
CA LEU A 66 -5.48 12.07 7.40
C LEU A 66 -6.84 11.87 8.07
N ASP A 67 -7.79 12.72 7.71
CA ASP A 67 -9.20 12.50 7.97
C ASP A 67 -9.66 11.18 7.34
N GLU A 68 -10.56 10.46 8.02
CA GLU A 68 -11.02 9.13 7.59
C GLU A 68 -11.65 9.15 6.18
N ILE A 69 -12.32 10.24 5.79
CA ILE A 69 -12.90 10.37 4.44
C ILE A 69 -11.79 10.43 3.38
N VAL A 70 -10.72 11.18 3.63
CA VAL A 70 -9.58 11.31 2.70
C VAL A 70 -8.78 10.00 2.67
N PHE A 71 -8.62 9.35 3.81
CA PHE A 71 -8.05 8.02 3.90
C PHE A 71 -8.81 7.02 3.03
N GLU A 72 -10.14 6.94 3.20
CA GLU A 72 -10.96 5.97 2.48
C GLU A 72 -10.96 6.23 0.98
N ASP A 73 -11.08 7.49 0.55
CA ASP A 73 -10.99 7.84 -0.88
C ASP A 73 -9.62 7.44 -1.48
N ALA A 74 -8.53 7.75 -0.80
CA ALA A 74 -7.18 7.36 -1.24
C ALA A 74 -7.02 5.83 -1.27
N TRP A 75 -7.51 5.11 -0.27
CA TRP A 75 -7.51 3.67 -0.23
C TRP A 75 -8.29 3.06 -1.42
N GLN A 76 -9.50 3.56 -1.69
CA GLN A 76 -10.36 3.11 -2.80
C GLN A 76 -9.73 3.39 -4.16
N GLN A 77 -9.01 4.50 -4.32
CA GLN A 77 -8.20 4.74 -5.51
C GLN A 77 -7.10 3.69 -5.65
N GLY A 78 -6.42 3.36 -4.55
CA GLY A 78 -5.38 2.32 -4.49
C GLY A 78 -5.87 0.94 -4.94
N LEU A 79 -7.08 0.55 -4.52
CA LEU A 79 -7.70 -0.73 -4.92
C LEU A 79 -7.91 -0.87 -6.43
N LYS A 80 -7.97 0.24 -7.16
CA LYS A 80 -8.24 0.28 -8.61
C LYS A 80 -6.96 0.31 -9.45
N LEU A 81 -5.80 0.55 -8.84
CA LEU A 81 -4.53 0.64 -9.57
C LEU A 81 -4.13 -0.73 -10.11
N THR A 82 -3.63 -0.75 -11.34
CA THR A 82 -2.91 -1.89 -11.88
C THR A 82 -1.54 -2.04 -11.19
N PRO A 83 -0.91 -3.23 -11.24
CA PRO A 83 0.42 -3.43 -10.68
C PRO A 83 1.47 -2.42 -11.21
N SER A 84 1.44 -2.12 -12.51
CA SER A 84 2.37 -1.16 -13.12
C SER A 84 2.14 0.27 -12.62
N GLU A 85 0.89 0.69 -12.47
CA GLU A 85 0.56 2.02 -11.93
C GLU A 85 0.94 2.13 -10.44
N ALA A 86 0.76 1.06 -9.66
CA ALA A 86 1.17 1.02 -8.26
C ALA A 86 2.70 1.14 -8.11
N VAL A 87 3.47 0.47 -8.98
CA VAL A 87 4.93 0.62 -9.02
C VAL A 87 5.34 2.04 -9.42
N ALA A 88 4.71 2.61 -10.46
CA ALA A 88 4.98 3.98 -10.88
C ALA A 88 4.68 4.99 -9.76
N LEU A 89 3.56 4.80 -9.03
CA LEU A 89 3.21 5.62 -7.88
C LEU A 89 4.25 5.51 -6.76
N ALA A 90 4.70 4.28 -6.43
CA ALA A 90 5.68 4.05 -5.38
C ALA A 90 7.02 4.73 -5.69
N LEU A 91 7.52 4.58 -6.92
CA LEU A 91 8.78 5.18 -7.36
C LEU A 91 8.67 6.71 -7.48
N GLY A 92 7.57 7.22 -8.02
CA GLY A 92 7.34 8.65 -8.16
C GLY A 92 7.27 9.37 -6.81
N SER A 93 6.64 8.76 -5.81
CA SER A 93 6.46 9.35 -4.47
C SER A 93 7.73 9.28 -3.61
N ALA A 94 8.62 8.30 -3.87
CA ALA A 94 9.86 8.14 -3.12
C ALA A 94 10.98 9.09 -3.58
N MET A 95 10.85 9.65 -4.79
CA MET A 95 11.85 10.55 -5.38
C MET A 95 11.48 12.04 -5.29
N SER A 96 10.30 12.35 -4.75
CA SER A 96 9.77 13.71 -4.55
C SER A 96 10.08 14.22 -3.15
#